data_AF-A0A6B1HSV8-F1
#
_entry.id   AF-A0A6B1HSV8-F1
#
_cell.length_a   1.000
_cell.length_b   1.000
_cell.length_c   1.000
_cell.angle_alpha   90.00
_cell.angle_beta   90.00
_cell.angle_gamma   90.00
#
_symmetry.space_group_name_H-M   'P 1'
#
loop_
_entity.id
_entity.type
_entity.pdbx_description
1 polymer ?
#
loop_
_entity_poly.entity_id
_entity_poly.type
_entity_poly.pdbx_seq_one_letter_code
_entity_poly.pdbx_strand_id
1 'polypeptide(L)'
;MRQFLSSVLLLCLLVAPLAAQQEALHGTWEGTIVDEQIGEIAIRLTFEEDGTFEINQVIQVKDDFLAAVQVPEPPTMETISAHGTGTYGILGDNLVIYITALDISVDGESFVEFFTQVARDFARYVADSHEIPAENYPAFEQEFIDAFFAELAKVQFLAILNEWGVSEYAIEGDTLLLTTTRETGVTIWELHPVDDSSAVAETTWGSVKATWRR
;
A
#
# COMPACT_ATOMS: atom_id res chain seq x y z
N MET A 1 23.79 43.76 17.89
CA MET A 1 23.72 43.42 16.44
C MET A 1 24.63 42.25 16.04
N ARG A 2 25.98 42.36 16.07
CA ARG A 2 26.87 41.25 15.62
C ARG A 2 26.54 39.86 16.16
N GLN A 3 26.30 39.71 17.48
CA GLN A 3 25.94 38.40 18.07
C GLN A 3 24.59 37.85 17.57
N PHE A 4 23.57 38.70 17.39
CA PHE A 4 22.25 38.30 16.89
C PHE A 4 22.34 37.73 15.46
N LEU A 5 23.17 38.33 14.60
CA LEU A 5 23.42 37.84 13.25
C LEU A 5 24.12 36.46 13.25
N SER A 6 25.09 36.25 14.15
CA SER A 6 25.71 34.93 14.32
C SER A 6 24.74 33.86 14.80
N SER A 7 23.82 34.18 15.71
CA SER A 7 22.80 33.23 16.19
C SER A 7 21.83 32.80 15.08
N VAL A 8 21.38 33.76 14.26
CA VAL A 8 20.50 33.45 13.11
C VAL A 8 21.24 32.63 12.07
N LEU A 9 22.50 32.96 11.74
CA LEU A 9 23.32 32.15 10.83
C LEU A 9 23.54 30.72 11.32
N LEU A 10 23.74 30.52 12.63
CA LEU A 10 23.90 29.18 13.20
C LEU A 10 22.60 28.36 13.10
N LEU A 11 21.45 28.99 13.31
CA LEU A 11 20.12 28.38 13.11
C LEU A 11 19.87 28.04 11.63
N CYS A 12 20.18 28.95 10.70
CA CYS A 12 20.07 28.66 9.27
C CYS A 12 20.95 27.48 8.84
N LEU A 13 22.17 27.37 9.38
CA LEU A 13 23.08 26.24 9.11
C LEU A 13 22.60 24.91 9.71
N LEU A 14 21.77 24.93 10.75
CA LEU A 14 21.15 23.73 11.34
C LEU A 14 19.88 23.29 10.59
N VAL A 15 19.18 24.21 9.91
CA VAL A 15 17.94 23.92 9.18
C VAL A 15 18.19 23.61 7.70
N ALA A 16 19.25 24.16 7.10
CA ALA A 16 19.61 23.91 5.71
C ALA A 16 19.75 22.42 5.31
N PRO A 17 20.27 21.51 6.15
CA PRO A 17 20.32 20.08 5.81
C PRO A 17 18.93 19.44 5.70
N LEU A 18 18.01 19.76 6.62
CA LEU A 18 16.63 19.24 6.58
C LEU A 18 15.86 19.81 5.39
N ALA A 19 16.02 21.10 5.10
CA ALA A 19 15.39 21.72 3.93
C ALA A 19 15.85 21.08 2.62
N ALA A 20 17.16 20.79 2.49
CA ALA A 20 17.71 20.12 1.32
C ALA A 20 17.30 18.64 1.21
N GLN A 21 17.16 17.92 2.32
CA GLN A 21 16.59 16.55 2.31
C GLN A 21 15.12 16.56 1.91
N GLN A 22 14.33 17.52 2.41
CA GLN A 22 12.93 17.68 2.03
C GLN A 22 12.80 18.00 0.54
N GLU A 23 13.55 18.97 0.04
CA GLU A 23 13.58 19.34 -1.39
C GLU A 23 14.02 18.18 -2.28
N ALA A 24 14.93 17.32 -1.80
CA ALA A 24 15.36 16.11 -2.51
C ALA A 24 14.36 14.94 -2.44
N LEU A 25 13.39 14.95 -1.50
CA LEU A 25 12.33 13.93 -1.40
C LEU A 25 11.18 14.20 -2.37
N HIS A 26 10.99 15.46 -2.78
CA HIS A 26 9.88 15.87 -3.65
C HIS A 26 9.90 15.15 -5.01
N GLY A 27 8.72 14.87 -5.55
CA GLY A 27 8.53 14.17 -6.82
C GLY A 27 7.97 12.76 -6.65
N THR A 28 8.06 11.95 -7.70
CA THR A 28 7.54 10.57 -7.73
C THR A 28 8.67 9.55 -7.68
N TRP A 29 8.47 8.49 -6.90
CA TRP A 29 9.42 7.42 -6.64
C TRP A 29 8.78 6.06 -6.91
N GLU A 30 9.49 5.16 -7.59
CA GLU A 30 8.98 3.83 -7.95
C GLU A 30 9.94 2.70 -7.57
N GLY A 31 9.37 1.55 -7.20
CA GLY A 31 10.12 0.31 -7.02
C GLY A 31 9.22 -0.91 -6.92
N THR A 32 9.85 -2.08 -6.87
CA THR A 32 9.18 -3.39 -6.82
C THR A 32 9.75 -4.23 -5.68
N ILE A 33 8.86 -4.84 -4.90
CA ILE A 33 9.20 -5.80 -3.85
C ILE A 33 8.70 -7.18 -4.31
N VAL A 34 9.53 -8.21 -4.21
CA VAL A 34 9.10 -9.60 -4.43
C VAL A 34 9.00 -10.29 -3.08
N ASP A 35 7.79 -10.69 -2.71
CA ASP A 35 7.50 -11.45 -1.51
C ASP A 35 7.27 -12.94 -1.86
N GLU A 36 7.82 -13.84 -1.06
CA GLU A 36 7.73 -15.28 -1.33
C GLU A 36 6.32 -15.85 -1.08
N GLN A 37 5.49 -15.21 -0.26
CA GLN A 37 4.16 -15.68 0.15
C GLN A 37 3.02 -14.90 -0.52
N ILE A 38 3.22 -13.61 -0.77
CA ILE A 38 2.19 -12.73 -1.36
C ILE A 38 2.31 -12.70 -2.89
N GLY A 39 3.52 -12.43 -3.41
CA GLY A 39 3.75 -12.16 -4.83
C GLY A 39 4.57 -10.89 -5.08
N GLU A 40 4.38 -10.27 -6.24
CA GLU A 40 5.13 -9.08 -6.65
C GLU A 40 4.34 -7.80 -6.35
N ILE A 41 4.94 -6.87 -5.62
CA ILE A 41 4.33 -5.62 -5.16
C ILE A 41 5.05 -4.46 -5.85
N ALA A 42 4.41 -3.86 -6.86
CA ALA A 42 4.84 -2.59 -7.43
C ALA A 42 4.33 -1.43 -6.55
N ILE A 43 5.19 -0.45 -6.29
CA ILE A 43 4.88 0.74 -5.47
C ILE A 43 5.31 2.00 -6.23
N ARG A 44 4.41 2.98 -6.27
CA ARG A 44 4.68 4.37 -6.70
C ARG A 44 4.26 5.31 -5.57
N LEU A 45 5.19 6.13 -5.09
CA LEU A 45 4.96 7.17 -4.07
C LEU A 45 5.15 8.55 -4.69
N THR A 46 4.34 9.53 -4.33
CA THR A 46 4.51 10.93 -4.73
C THR A 46 4.50 11.84 -3.51
N PHE A 47 5.52 12.70 -3.42
CA PHE A 47 5.69 13.69 -2.36
C PHE A 47 5.67 15.10 -2.98
N GLU A 48 4.62 15.87 -2.72
CA GLU A 48 4.45 17.22 -3.27
C GLU A 48 5.06 18.30 -2.35
N GLU A 49 5.46 19.44 -2.93
CA GLU A 49 6.06 20.57 -2.18
C GLU A 49 5.15 21.14 -1.08
N ASP A 50 3.82 20.99 -1.21
CA ASP A 50 2.83 21.49 -0.25
C ASP A 50 2.57 20.53 0.93
N GLY A 51 3.25 19.38 0.95
CA GLY A 51 3.09 18.33 1.97
C GLY A 51 2.04 17.27 1.61
N THR A 52 1.43 17.33 0.42
CA THR A 52 0.53 16.26 -0.08
C THR A 52 1.32 14.98 -0.37
N PHE A 53 0.73 13.85 -0.02
CA PHE A 53 1.27 12.51 -0.28
C PHE A 53 0.27 11.69 -1.09
N GLU A 54 0.75 10.98 -2.10
CA GLU A 54 0.00 9.95 -2.82
C GLU A 54 0.79 8.63 -2.85
N ILE A 55 0.07 7.52 -2.79
CA ILE A 55 0.59 6.18 -3.02
C ILE A 55 -0.30 5.41 -3.97
N ASN A 56 0.33 4.75 -4.94
CA ASN A 56 -0.29 3.70 -5.74
C ASN A 56 0.49 2.39 -5.52
N GLN A 57 -0.23 1.30 -5.26
CA GLN A 57 0.33 -0.04 -5.21
C GLN A 57 -0.45 -0.99 -6.12
N VAL A 58 0.29 -1.94 -6.71
CA VAL A 58 -0.29 -3.09 -7.42
C VAL A 58 0.43 -4.34 -6.95
N ILE A 59 -0.32 -5.27 -6.37
CA ILE A 59 0.13 -6.59 -5.91
C ILE A 59 -0.34 -7.60 -6.96
N GLN A 60 0.60 -8.24 -7.65
CA GLN A 60 0.34 -9.46 -8.41
C GLN A 60 0.39 -10.65 -7.46
N VAL A 61 -0.77 -11.25 -7.20
CA VAL A 61 -0.98 -12.29 -6.20
C VAL A 61 -0.57 -13.65 -6.78
N LYS A 62 0.09 -14.48 -5.98
CA LYS A 62 0.40 -15.87 -6.41
C LYS A 62 -0.83 -16.77 -6.35
N ASP A 63 -0.91 -17.73 -7.27
CA ASP A 63 -1.97 -18.75 -7.33
C ASP A 63 -2.24 -19.47 -6.00
N ASP A 64 -1.23 -19.60 -5.13
CA ASP A 64 -1.30 -20.29 -3.84
C ASP A 64 -1.60 -19.38 -2.64
N PHE A 65 -1.74 -18.06 -2.81
CA PHE A 65 -2.02 -17.10 -1.74
C PHE A 65 -3.27 -17.46 -0.92
N LEU A 66 -4.33 -17.95 -1.59
CA LEU A 66 -5.55 -18.43 -0.94
C LEU A 66 -5.59 -19.95 -0.71
N ALA A 67 -4.55 -20.71 -1.05
CA ALA A 67 -4.55 -22.17 -0.89
C ALA A 67 -4.66 -22.62 0.59
N ALA A 68 -4.33 -21.74 1.54
CA ALA A 68 -4.55 -21.97 2.97
C ALA A 68 -6.02 -21.79 3.42
N VAL A 69 -6.85 -21.13 2.61
CA VAL A 69 -8.27 -20.89 2.89
C VAL A 69 -9.03 -22.17 2.53
N GLN A 70 -9.45 -22.94 3.54
CA GLN A 70 -10.11 -24.24 3.36
C GLN A 70 -11.58 -24.06 2.94
N VAL A 71 -11.79 -23.79 1.66
CA VAL A 71 -13.10 -23.51 1.09
C VAL A 71 -13.34 -24.30 -0.20
N PRO A 72 -14.60 -24.64 -0.56
CA PRO A 72 -14.88 -25.58 -1.64
C PRO A 72 -14.38 -25.11 -3.01
N GLU A 73 -14.58 -23.82 -3.30
CA GLU A 73 -14.06 -23.12 -4.46
C GLU A 73 -13.56 -21.75 -3.96
N PRO A 74 -12.25 -21.57 -3.71
CA PRO A 74 -11.72 -20.26 -3.34
C PRO A 74 -11.84 -19.29 -4.52
N PRO A 75 -12.15 -18.00 -4.28
CA PRO A 75 -12.14 -17.02 -5.35
C PRO A 75 -10.72 -16.89 -5.90
N THR A 76 -10.58 -16.85 -7.22
CA THR A 76 -9.31 -16.45 -7.84
C THR A 76 -9.10 -14.96 -7.63
N MET A 77 -7.93 -14.57 -7.14
CA MET A 77 -7.46 -13.18 -7.11
C MET A 77 -6.15 -13.13 -7.88
N GLU A 78 -6.08 -12.33 -8.96
CA GLU A 78 -4.84 -12.16 -9.72
C GLU A 78 -4.12 -10.87 -9.27
N THR A 79 -4.87 -9.80 -9.03
CA THR A 79 -4.37 -8.46 -8.73
C THR A 79 -5.11 -7.82 -7.57
N ILE A 80 -4.36 -7.26 -6.61
CA ILE A 80 -4.90 -6.33 -5.60
C ILE A 80 -4.24 -4.98 -5.85
N SER A 81 -5.03 -3.91 -5.95
CA SER A 81 -4.51 -2.55 -6.10
C SER A 81 -4.95 -1.68 -4.92
N ALA A 82 -4.07 -0.80 -4.46
CA ALA A 82 -4.37 0.16 -3.40
C ALA A 82 -3.95 1.56 -3.84
N HIS A 83 -4.86 2.53 -3.72
CA HIS A 83 -4.61 3.96 -3.95
C HIS A 83 -4.84 4.70 -2.64
N GLY A 84 -3.82 5.39 -2.13
CA GLY A 84 -3.89 6.15 -0.91
C GLY A 84 -3.52 7.61 -1.14
N THR A 85 -4.24 8.52 -0.50
CA THR A 85 -3.90 9.96 -0.49
C THR A 85 -3.83 10.46 0.95
N GLY A 86 -2.98 11.45 1.20
CA GLY A 86 -2.74 11.94 2.54
C GLY A 86 -1.78 13.12 2.58
N THR A 87 -1.07 13.23 3.69
CA THR A 87 -0.04 14.25 3.94
C THR A 87 1.23 13.61 4.49
N TYR A 88 2.39 14.21 4.23
CA TYR A 88 3.65 13.79 4.84
C TYR A 88 4.38 14.95 5.53
N GLY A 89 5.39 14.62 6.33
CA GLY A 89 6.32 15.57 6.91
C GLY A 89 7.55 14.89 7.48
N ILE A 90 8.63 15.63 7.68
CA ILE A 90 9.91 15.11 8.17
C ILE A 90 10.11 15.53 9.63
N LEU A 91 10.47 14.56 10.49
CA LEU A 91 10.72 14.76 11.92
C LEU A 91 12.07 14.16 12.31
N GLY A 92 13.13 14.95 12.14
CA GLY A 92 14.51 14.44 12.21
C GLY A 92 14.79 13.58 10.99
N ASP A 93 15.34 12.38 11.20
CA ASP A 93 15.64 11.40 10.14
C ASP A 93 14.41 10.51 9.79
N ASN A 94 13.23 10.83 10.34
CA ASN A 94 12.00 10.06 10.14
C ASN A 94 11.06 10.76 9.14
N LEU A 95 10.53 9.97 8.21
CA LEU A 95 9.42 10.37 7.33
C LEU A 95 8.09 9.96 7.99
N VAL A 96 7.25 10.94 8.29
CA VAL A 96 5.92 10.73 8.89
C VAL A 96 4.87 10.87 7.79
N ILE A 97 4.11 9.81 7.53
CA ILE A 97 3.03 9.78 6.54
C ILE A 97 1.70 9.62 7.28
N TYR A 98 0.69 10.38 6.86
CA TYR A 98 -0.68 10.29 7.36
C TYR A 98 -1.64 10.15 6.18
N ILE A 99 -2.12 8.92 5.95
CA ILE A 99 -3.10 8.59 4.90
C ILE A 99 -4.50 9.01 5.39
N THR A 100 -5.21 9.79 4.57
CA THR A 100 -6.56 10.29 4.86
C THR A 100 -7.66 9.58 4.07
N ALA A 101 -7.32 9.03 2.91
CA ALA A 101 -8.19 8.16 2.11
C ALA A 101 -7.37 7.00 1.55
N LEU A 102 -8.00 5.82 1.49
CA LEU A 102 -7.42 4.58 0.97
C LEU A 102 -8.51 3.80 0.24
N ASP A 103 -8.40 3.72 -1.07
CA ASP A 103 -9.26 2.93 -1.95
C ASP A 103 -8.52 1.64 -2.33
N ILE A 104 -9.19 0.49 -2.21
CA ILE A 104 -8.61 -0.82 -2.51
C ILE A 104 -9.53 -1.53 -3.51
N SER A 105 -8.94 -2.15 -4.52
CA SER A 105 -9.63 -2.98 -5.51
C SER A 105 -8.98 -4.36 -5.66
N VAL A 106 -9.79 -5.35 -6.03
CA VAL A 106 -9.38 -6.71 -6.37
C VAL A 106 -9.84 -6.96 -7.80
N ASP A 107 -8.91 -7.26 -8.69
CA ASP A 107 -9.15 -7.48 -10.14
C ASP A 107 -9.97 -6.37 -10.84
N GLY A 108 -9.90 -5.15 -10.28
CA GLY A 108 -10.63 -3.96 -10.76
C GLY A 108 -11.99 -3.72 -10.12
N GLU A 109 -12.51 -4.66 -9.31
CA GLU A 109 -13.72 -4.50 -8.49
C GLU A 109 -13.38 -3.89 -7.13
N SER A 110 -14.32 -3.20 -6.47
CA SER A 110 -14.07 -2.68 -5.12
C SER A 110 -13.78 -3.81 -4.14
N PHE A 111 -12.78 -3.66 -3.27
CA PHE A 111 -12.45 -4.64 -2.23
C PHE A 111 -13.67 -5.02 -1.38
N VAL A 112 -14.52 -4.04 -1.03
CA VAL A 112 -15.73 -4.29 -0.25
C VAL A 112 -16.76 -5.09 -1.06
N GLU A 113 -16.91 -4.80 -2.36
CA GLU A 113 -17.86 -5.51 -3.23
C GLU A 113 -17.41 -6.96 -3.47
N PHE A 114 -16.13 -7.16 -3.81
CA PHE A 114 -15.51 -8.46 -3.98
C PHE A 114 -15.68 -9.33 -2.72
N PHE A 115 -15.22 -8.84 -1.56
CA PHE A 115 -15.32 -9.62 -0.31
C PHE A 115 -16.76 -9.77 0.20
N THR A 116 -17.69 -8.86 -0.15
CA THR A 116 -19.12 -9.09 0.09
C THR A 116 -19.65 -10.24 -0.76
N GLN A 117 -19.26 -10.33 -2.03
CA GLN A 117 -19.69 -11.42 -2.90
C GLN A 117 -19.13 -12.77 -2.45
N VAL A 118 -17.84 -12.81 -2.07
CA VAL A 118 -17.22 -13.98 -1.42
C VAL A 118 -18.00 -14.39 -0.16
N ALA A 119 -18.29 -13.46 0.75
CA ALA A 119 -19.06 -13.74 1.97
C ALA A 119 -20.49 -14.23 1.68
N ARG A 120 -21.15 -13.73 0.62
CA ARG A 120 -22.46 -14.23 0.17
C ARG A 120 -22.40 -15.67 -0.30
N ASP A 121 -21.42 -16.02 -1.11
CA ASP A 121 -21.33 -17.38 -1.65
C ASP A 121 -20.95 -18.40 -0.55
N PHE A 122 -20.20 -17.96 0.49
CA PHE A 122 -20.08 -18.73 1.73
C PHE A 122 -21.39 -18.86 2.51
N ALA A 123 -22.15 -17.78 2.67
CA ALA A 123 -23.44 -17.84 3.34
C ALA A 123 -24.40 -18.82 2.62
N ARG A 124 -24.42 -18.84 1.29
CA ARG A 124 -25.18 -19.84 0.50
C ARG A 124 -24.73 -21.25 0.81
N TYR A 125 -23.43 -21.52 0.69
CA TYR A 125 -22.87 -22.85 0.94
C TYR A 125 -23.18 -23.37 2.37
N VAL A 126 -23.06 -22.50 3.38
CA VAL A 126 -23.38 -22.84 4.77
C VAL A 126 -24.88 -23.03 4.98
N ALA A 127 -25.73 -22.16 4.42
CA ALA A 127 -27.18 -22.27 4.52
C ALA A 127 -27.71 -23.57 3.89
N ASP A 128 -27.22 -23.92 2.69
CA ASP A 128 -27.56 -25.18 2.02
C ASP A 128 -27.09 -26.40 2.83
N SER A 129 -25.86 -26.34 3.38
CA SER A 129 -25.28 -27.41 4.20
C SER A 129 -25.98 -27.61 5.55
N HIS A 130 -26.68 -26.58 6.06
CA HIS A 130 -27.41 -26.59 7.32
C HIS A 130 -28.94 -26.58 7.16
N GLU A 131 -29.45 -26.78 5.94
CA GLU A 131 -30.89 -26.77 5.60
C GLU A 131 -31.65 -25.53 6.12
N ILE A 132 -31.02 -24.34 6.09
CA ILE A 132 -31.64 -23.11 6.59
C ILE A 132 -32.87 -22.75 5.75
N PRO A 133 -34.06 -22.54 6.37
CA PRO A 133 -35.28 -22.20 5.64
C PRO A 133 -35.13 -20.92 4.81
N ALA A 134 -35.70 -20.92 3.60
CA ALA A 134 -35.58 -19.81 2.65
C ALA A 134 -36.10 -18.47 3.21
N GLU A 135 -37.10 -18.48 4.11
CA GLU A 135 -37.57 -17.27 4.79
C GLU A 135 -36.53 -16.64 5.76
N ASN A 136 -35.60 -17.44 6.27
CA ASN A 136 -34.55 -17.00 7.20
C ASN A 136 -33.24 -16.65 6.49
N TYR A 137 -33.06 -17.13 5.25
CA TYR A 137 -31.83 -16.97 4.48
C TYR A 137 -31.34 -15.50 4.38
N PRO A 138 -32.18 -14.49 4.10
CA PRO A 138 -31.70 -13.09 4.00
C PRO A 138 -31.15 -12.53 5.32
N ALA A 139 -31.69 -12.96 6.47
CA ALA A 139 -31.19 -12.53 7.77
C ALA A 139 -29.86 -13.23 8.11
N PHE A 140 -29.77 -14.52 7.80
CA PHE A 140 -28.54 -15.30 7.95
C PHE A 140 -27.40 -14.79 7.04
N GLU A 141 -27.68 -14.48 5.77
CA GLU A 141 -26.69 -13.92 4.84
C GLU A 141 -26.09 -12.62 5.39
N GLN A 142 -26.93 -11.70 5.91
CA GLN A 142 -26.44 -10.44 6.47
C GLN A 142 -25.63 -10.65 7.75
N GLU A 143 -26.09 -11.49 8.68
CA GLU A 143 -25.34 -11.81 9.91
C GLU A 143 -23.97 -12.45 9.58
N PHE A 144 -23.91 -13.30 8.56
CA PHE A 144 -22.67 -13.89 8.08
C PHE A 144 -21.72 -12.85 7.46
N ILE A 145 -22.22 -11.95 6.61
CA ILE A 145 -21.42 -10.85 6.02
C ILE A 145 -20.87 -9.93 7.11
N ASP A 146 -21.71 -9.52 8.07
CA ASP A 146 -21.31 -8.65 9.18
C ASP A 146 -20.23 -9.32 10.05
N ALA A 147 -20.38 -10.62 10.35
CA ALA A 147 -19.38 -11.40 11.07
C ALA A 147 -18.08 -11.58 10.26
N PHE A 148 -18.18 -11.83 8.95
CA PHE A 148 -17.03 -11.97 8.05
C PHE A 148 -16.19 -10.69 8.02
N PHE A 149 -16.80 -9.52 7.83
CA PHE A 149 -16.08 -8.24 7.88
C PHE A 149 -15.54 -7.92 9.28
N ALA A 150 -16.24 -8.30 10.35
CA ALA A 150 -15.76 -8.15 11.72
C ALA A 150 -14.51 -9.01 12.03
N GLU A 151 -14.36 -10.18 11.41
CA GLU A 151 -13.12 -10.96 11.47
C GLU A 151 -12.05 -10.42 10.51
N LEU A 152 -12.41 -10.05 9.27
CA LEU A 152 -11.48 -9.48 8.28
C LEU A 152 -10.81 -8.19 8.81
N ALA A 153 -11.54 -7.38 9.58
CA ALA A 153 -11.00 -6.20 10.28
C ALA A 153 -10.00 -6.51 11.41
N LYS A 154 -10.00 -7.75 11.94
CA LYS A 154 -8.99 -8.23 12.91
C LYS A 154 -7.80 -8.90 12.23
N VAL A 155 -7.98 -9.43 11.02
CA VAL A 155 -6.91 -10.02 10.24
C VAL A 155 -5.94 -8.91 9.81
N GLN A 156 -4.65 -9.17 10.01
CA GLN A 156 -3.56 -8.21 9.73
C GLN A 156 -3.51 -7.73 8.27
N PHE A 157 -4.26 -8.33 7.34
CA PHE A 157 -4.35 -7.92 5.95
C PHE A 157 -4.69 -6.43 5.78
N LEU A 158 -5.71 -5.93 6.50
CA LEU A 158 -6.02 -4.49 6.47
C LEU A 158 -5.00 -3.65 7.25
N ALA A 159 -4.38 -4.19 8.30
CA ALA A 159 -3.29 -3.51 9.01
C ALA A 159 -2.02 -3.36 8.14
N ILE A 160 -1.70 -4.34 7.30
CA ILE A 160 -0.57 -4.30 6.35
C ILE A 160 -0.73 -3.16 5.33
N LEU A 161 -1.98 -2.85 4.95
CA LEU A 161 -2.33 -1.76 4.02
C LEU A 161 -2.47 -0.40 4.72
N ASN A 162 -2.72 -0.36 6.03
CA ASN A 162 -3.03 0.88 6.77
C ASN A 162 -1.87 1.36 7.68
N GLU A 163 -1.03 0.45 8.16
CA GLU A 163 0.16 0.78 8.96
C GLU A 163 1.39 1.00 8.07
N TRP A 164 1.39 2.17 7.42
CA TRP A 164 2.53 2.76 6.70
C TRP A 164 3.58 3.33 7.66
N GLY A 165 4.06 2.46 8.56
CA GLY A 165 5.13 2.77 9.51
C GLY A 165 6.51 2.78 8.86
N VAL A 166 6.82 3.85 8.13
CA VAL A 166 8.21 4.16 7.74
C VAL A 166 8.97 4.53 9.03
N SER A 167 9.89 3.67 9.45
CA SER A 167 10.68 3.85 10.68
C SER A 167 11.92 4.71 10.48
N GLU A 168 12.45 4.78 9.26
CA GLU A 168 13.62 5.57 8.86
C GLU A 168 13.59 5.74 7.33
N TYR A 169 14.10 6.85 6.81
CA TYR A 169 14.31 7.03 5.36
C TYR A 169 15.71 7.59 5.07
N ALA A 170 16.26 7.23 3.91
CA ALA A 170 17.53 7.78 3.42
C ALA A 170 17.44 8.03 1.90
N ILE A 171 18.12 9.08 1.42
CA ILE A 171 18.31 9.34 -0.01
C ILE A 171 19.80 9.16 -0.33
N GLU A 172 20.12 8.09 -1.03
CA GLU A 172 21.48 7.74 -1.45
C GLU A 172 21.64 7.95 -2.96
N GLY A 173 22.01 9.16 -3.37
CA GLY A 173 22.13 9.52 -4.78
C GLY A 173 20.76 9.70 -5.42
N ASP A 174 20.41 8.80 -6.35
CA ASP A 174 19.13 8.70 -7.07
C ASP A 174 18.26 7.54 -6.53
N THR A 175 18.41 7.21 -5.25
CA THR A 175 17.68 6.09 -4.62
C THR A 175 17.14 6.52 -3.26
N LEU A 176 15.83 6.38 -3.09
CA LEU A 176 15.11 6.53 -1.82
C LEU A 176 15.00 5.15 -1.17
N LEU A 177 15.61 5.01 0.01
CA LEU A 177 15.51 3.84 0.87
C LEU A 177 14.49 4.11 1.96
N LEU A 178 13.41 3.31 2.02
CA LEU A 178 12.42 3.35 3.09
C LEU A 178 12.56 2.11 3.97
N THR A 179 12.92 2.30 5.23
CA THR A 179 13.04 1.19 6.20
C THR A 179 11.76 1.08 7.01
N THR A 180 11.06 -0.04 6.88
CA THR A 180 9.91 -0.41 7.73
C THR A 180 10.34 -1.46 8.74
N THR A 181 9.97 -1.28 10.02
CA THR A 181 10.29 -2.21 11.11
C THR A 181 8.99 -2.76 11.68
N ARG A 182 8.83 -4.09 11.63
CA ARG A 182 7.65 -4.84 12.08
C ARG A 182 8.07 -5.94 13.06
N GLU A 183 7.13 -6.52 13.80
CA GLU A 183 7.42 -7.70 14.65
C GLU A 183 7.97 -8.89 13.85
N THR A 184 7.62 -8.97 12.56
CA THR A 184 8.08 -10.00 11.62
C THR A 184 9.49 -9.75 11.06
N GLY A 185 10.06 -8.55 11.23
CA GLY A 185 11.40 -8.21 10.75
C GLY A 185 11.54 -6.77 10.26
N VAL A 186 12.68 -6.47 9.65
CA VAL A 186 12.96 -5.20 8.97
C VAL A 186 12.86 -5.44 7.47
N THR A 187 12.12 -4.57 6.78
CA THR A 187 12.03 -4.55 5.31
C THR A 187 12.47 -3.20 4.81
N ILE A 188 13.45 -3.19 3.91
CA ILE A 188 13.92 -1.99 3.21
C ILE A 188 13.29 -2.00 1.82
N TRP A 189 12.70 -0.88 1.42
CA TRP A 189 12.22 -0.66 0.06
C TRP A 189 13.19 0.26 -0.67
N GLU A 190 13.62 -0.17 -1.85
CA GLU A 190 14.48 0.58 -2.75
C GLU A 190 13.59 1.20 -3.84
N LEU A 191 13.55 2.53 -3.90
CA LEU A 191 12.73 3.29 -4.84
C LEU A 191 13.60 4.28 -5.62
N HIS A 192 13.31 4.49 -6.90
CA HIS A 192 14.06 5.38 -7.79
C HIS A 192 13.16 6.51 -8.32
N PRO A 193 13.69 7.72 -8.61
CA PRO A 193 12.89 8.86 -9.04
C PRO A 193 12.40 8.69 -10.47
N VAL A 194 11.17 9.16 -10.71
CA VAL A 194 10.57 9.23 -12.04
C VAL A 194 10.94 10.57 -12.68
N ASP A 195 12.04 10.58 -13.42
CA ASP A 195 12.49 11.75 -14.19
C ASP A 195 11.60 12.01 -15.42
N ASP A 196 11.09 13.25 -15.55
CA ASP A 196 10.38 13.80 -16.73
C ASP A 196 11.15 13.60 -18.06
N SER A 197 12.46 13.42 -18.00
CA SER A 197 13.32 13.20 -19.18
C SER A 197 13.40 11.73 -19.62
N SER A 198 12.84 10.82 -18.82
CA SER A 198 12.93 9.39 -19.02
C SER A 198 11.64 8.85 -19.68
N ALA A 199 11.79 8.27 -20.88
CA ALA A 199 10.72 7.56 -21.63
C ALA A 199 11.36 6.51 -22.57
N VAL A 200 10.82 5.30 -22.79
CA VAL A 200 9.71 4.55 -22.17
C VAL A 200 10.28 3.21 -21.65
N ALA A 201 9.75 2.63 -20.57
CA ALA A 201 10.25 1.35 -20.02
C ALA A 201 9.39 0.20 -20.58
N GLU A 202 9.82 -0.39 -21.70
CA GLU A 202 9.22 -1.63 -22.21
C GLU A 202 9.70 -2.83 -21.38
N THR A 203 9.02 -3.09 -20.26
CA THR A 203 9.16 -4.38 -19.58
C THR A 203 8.40 -5.43 -20.39
N THR A 204 9.09 -6.47 -20.85
CA THR A 204 8.50 -7.52 -21.68
C THR A 204 8.14 -8.73 -20.82
N TRP A 205 6.85 -9.05 -20.73
CA TRP A 205 6.32 -10.14 -19.90
C TRP A 205 5.83 -11.30 -20.78
N GLY A 206 6.73 -12.22 -21.14
CA GLY A 206 6.38 -13.34 -22.03
C GLY A 206 5.86 -12.87 -23.40
N SER A 207 4.55 -12.97 -23.63
CA SER A 207 3.87 -12.46 -24.84
C SER A 207 3.18 -11.10 -24.66
N VAL A 208 3.10 -10.58 -23.43
CA VAL A 208 2.41 -9.33 -23.10
C VAL A 208 3.40 -8.16 -23.06
N LYS A 209 3.03 -7.06 -23.72
CA LYS A 209 3.73 -5.77 -23.63
C LYS A 209 2.92 -4.81 -22.76
N ALA A 210 3.28 -4.72 -21.48
CA ALA A 210 2.77 -3.65 -20.64
C ALA A 210 3.43 -2.32 -21.08
N THR A 211 2.63 -1.32 -21.40
CA THR A 211 3.12 -0.01 -21.88
C THR A 211 2.58 1.08 -20.96
N TRP A 212 3.40 1.48 -20.00
CA TRP A 212 3.07 2.56 -19.08
C TRP A 212 3.63 3.88 -19.61
N ARG A 213 2.90 4.98 -19.40
CA ARG A 213 3.53 6.31 -19.45
C ARG A 213 4.36 6.38 -18.18
N ARG A 214 5.69 6.43 -18.34
CA ARG A 214 6.64 6.61 -17.23
C ARG A 214 6.17 7.81 -16.42
#